data_AF-A0A6A6S5J5-F1
#
_entry.id   AF-A0A6A6S5J5-F1
#
_cell.length_a   1.000
_cell.length_b   1.000
_cell.length_c   1.000
_cell.angle_alpha   90.00
_cell.angle_beta   90.00
_cell.angle_gamma   90.00
#
_symmetry.space_group_name_H-M   'P 1'
#
loop_
_entity.id
_entity.type
_entity.pdbx_description
1 polymer ?
#
loop_
_entity_poly.entity_id
_entity_poly.type
_entity_poly.pdbx_seq_one_letter_code
_entity_poly.pdbx_strand_id
1 'polypeptide(L)'
;MPVGFNEESLSTSSAARWKSPRKRAQTATEETQETTLSGKRNRTSKCVYPCPHTMEAVRSRRSQEKTPCSICLEYFFDTPSGRERVMPVKMGCQHIFCRECIETHLSSNIKCPLPWCEAQLPLQPDDCDLCAYWGKTHADCLILTVRAEEMMRSIKDELDRLVTESDFFKLSRTQNSRLMFHVSNTLKQYEWQFHSGVDLAELLDPFLRVLDRDAARTYYGATLHAPAPNPSIFPPRENDPDDYPAGQEPWIAAFFRQWALEYEKENGEVKEGWGIWAKNKENEIEDSWEWMWPYKNIITHKTAVNGKIVYLVKWVGNRYPASWCGKEQLAEGSHKNYDEEHGIVHS
;
A
#
# COMPACT_ATOMS: atom_id res chain seq x y z
N MET A 1 -60.86 12.53 19.72
CA MET A 1 -60.05 13.76 19.76
C MET A 1 -58.59 13.35 19.63
N PRO A 2 -57.84 13.84 18.63
CA PRO A 2 -56.47 13.41 18.41
C PRO A 2 -55.52 14.22 19.30
N VAL A 3 -54.52 13.53 19.89
CA VAL A 3 -53.34 14.16 20.48
C VAL A 3 -52.20 13.88 19.51
N GLY A 4 -51.68 14.94 18.89
CA GLY A 4 -50.59 14.87 17.94
C GLY A 4 -49.27 14.57 18.63
N PHE A 5 -48.55 13.57 18.11
CA PHE A 5 -47.14 13.36 18.38
C PHE A 5 -46.33 14.13 17.33
N ASN A 6 -45.56 15.11 17.78
CA ASN A 6 -44.49 15.71 16.99
C ASN A 6 -43.24 14.82 17.13
N GLU A 7 -42.81 14.21 16.03
CA GLU A 7 -41.46 13.66 15.88
C GLU A 7 -40.54 14.80 15.40
N GLU A 8 -39.71 15.33 16.30
CA GLU A 8 -38.52 16.08 15.91
C GLU A 8 -37.36 15.09 15.72
N SER A 9 -37.05 14.81 14.45
CA SER A 9 -35.88 14.06 14.03
C SER A 9 -34.62 14.93 14.13
N LEU A 10 -33.84 14.79 15.21
CA LEU A 10 -32.48 15.32 15.28
C LEU A 10 -31.51 14.36 14.59
N SER A 11 -31.28 14.61 13.31
CA SER A 11 -30.18 14.03 12.52
C SER A 11 -28.92 14.87 12.73
N THR A 12 -28.00 14.40 13.57
CA THR A 12 -26.62 14.91 13.63
C THR A 12 -25.65 13.82 13.18
N SER A 13 -25.44 13.72 11.86
CA SER A 13 -24.29 12.99 11.30
C SER A 13 -23.13 13.97 11.13
N SER A 14 -22.40 14.26 12.20
CA SER A 14 -21.09 14.90 12.11
C SER A 14 -20.04 13.80 12.18
N ALA A 15 -19.59 13.29 11.04
CA ALA A 15 -18.33 12.58 10.97
C ALA A 15 -17.24 13.58 11.41
N ALA A 16 -16.70 13.40 12.61
CA ALA A 16 -15.71 14.29 13.19
C ALA A 16 -14.44 14.23 12.32
N ARG A 17 -14.19 15.30 11.58
CA ARG A 17 -12.96 15.48 10.82
C ARG A 17 -11.88 15.96 11.78
N TRP A 18 -10.89 15.11 11.97
CA TRP A 18 -9.66 15.33 12.72
C TRP A 18 -8.95 16.61 12.27
N LYS A 19 -8.40 17.35 13.22
CA LYS A 19 -7.64 18.58 12.94
C LYS A 19 -6.32 18.51 13.68
N SER A 20 -5.25 18.17 12.96
CA SER A 20 -3.89 18.30 13.50
C SER A 20 -3.56 19.75 13.92
N PRO A 21 -2.69 19.95 14.94
CA PRO A 21 -2.21 21.26 15.37
C PRO A 21 -1.45 22.06 14.29
N ARG A 22 -1.14 21.49 13.13
CA ARG A 22 -0.26 22.09 12.12
C ARG A 22 -1.02 22.81 11.01
N LYS A 23 -1.81 23.84 11.35
CA LYS A 23 -2.28 24.78 10.32
C LYS A 23 -1.19 25.80 9.98
N ARG A 24 -0.16 25.36 9.22
CA ARG A 24 0.72 26.30 8.50
C ARG A 24 -0.01 26.67 7.21
N ALA A 25 -0.36 27.94 7.09
CA ALA A 25 -1.10 28.48 5.96
C ALA A 25 -0.38 28.20 4.63
N GLN A 26 -0.96 27.32 3.83
CA GLN A 26 -0.76 27.28 2.38
C GLN A 26 -2.13 27.48 1.74
N THR A 27 -2.30 28.63 1.12
CA THR A 27 -3.36 28.91 0.15
C THR A 27 -3.17 27.98 -1.04
N ALA A 28 -4.07 27.01 -1.19
CA ALA A 28 -4.28 26.27 -2.42
C ALA A 28 -5.80 26.20 -2.68
N THR A 29 -6.19 26.67 -3.85
CA THR A 29 -7.53 26.70 -4.42
C THR A 29 -8.19 25.32 -4.40
N GLU A 30 -9.41 25.28 -3.89
CA GLU A 30 -10.30 24.11 -3.84
C GLU A 30 -10.86 23.79 -5.23
N GLU A 31 -10.63 22.58 -5.73
CA GLU A 31 -11.58 21.89 -6.60
C GLU A 31 -11.97 20.56 -5.95
N THR A 32 -13.20 20.54 -5.45
CA THR A 32 -13.84 19.40 -4.81
C THR A 32 -14.40 18.48 -5.89
N GLN A 33 -13.96 17.21 -5.94
CA GLN A 33 -14.71 16.14 -6.60
C GLN A 33 -15.10 15.07 -5.58
N GLU A 34 -16.38 15.07 -5.24
CA GLU A 34 -17.06 13.97 -4.56
C GLU A 34 -17.20 12.80 -5.54
N THR A 35 -16.75 11.60 -5.14
CA THR A 35 -17.06 10.37 -5.88
C THR A 35 -17.89 9.44 -5.00
N THR A 36 -19.17 9.41 -5.31
CA THR A 36 -20.13 8.41 -4.81
C THR A 36 -20.00 7.14 -5.65
N LEU A 37 -19.74 6.01 -4.98
CA LEU A 37 -19.76 4.68 -5.59
C LEU A 37 -21.20 4.16 -5.69
N SER A 38 -21.72 3.96 -6.90
CA SER A 38 -22.73 2.93 -7.18
C SER A 38 -23.01 2.76 -8.67
N GLY A 39 -22.99 1.50 -9.13
CA GLY A 39 -23.85 1.05 -10.24
C GLY A 39 -23.13 0.58 -11.50
N LYS A 40 -23.14 -0.75 -11.72
CA LYS A 40 -22.89 -1.41 -13.01
C LYS A 40 -23.58 -0.66 -14.16
N ARG A 41 -22.82 -0.06 -15.08
CA ARG A 41 -23.34 0.41 -16.38
C ARG A 41 -22.28 0.28 -17.46
N ASN A 42 -22.62 -0.45 -18.53
CA ASN A 42 -22.04 -0.27 -19.85
C ASN A 42 -22.12 1.22 -20.21
N ARG A 43 -21.00 1.92 -20.15
CA ARG A 43 -20.86 3.27 -20.68
C ARG A 43 -19.56 3.30 -21.45
N THR A 44 -19.68 3.43 -22.77
CA THR A 44 -18.64 4.05 -23.59
C THR A 44 -18.42 5.45 -23.04
N SER A 45 -17.52 5.57 -22.06
CA SER A 45 -16.98 6.83 -21.59
C SER A 45 -16.36 7.50 -22.82
N LYS A 46 -16.98 8.61 -23.23
CA LYS A 46 -16.53 9.40 -24.38
C LYS A 46 -15.39 10.29 -23.90
N CYS A 47 -14.31 9.68 -23.41
CA CYS A 47 -13.11 10.42 -23.08
C CYS A 47 -12.53 10.99 -24.39
N VAL A 48 -12.31 12.30 -24.41
CA VAL A 48 -11.90 13.05 -25.62
C VAL A 48 -10.46 12.71 -26.02
N TYR A 49 -9.68 12.14 -25.10
CA TYR A 49 -8.28 11.81 -25.31
C TYR A 49 -8.08 10.28 -25.34
N PRO A 50 -7.23 9.75 -26.22
CA PRO A 50 -6.91 8.32 -26.24
C PRO A 50 -6.06 7.94 -25.02
N CYS A 51 -6.40 6.81 -24.39
CA CYS A 51 -5.58 6.22 -23.33
C CYS A 51 -4.16 5.91 -23.84
N PRO A 52 -3.10 6.04 -23.00
CA PRO A 52 -1.73 5.74 -23.39
C PRO A 52 -1.51 4.30 -23.89
N HIS A 53 -2.30 3.35 -23.40
CA HIS A 53 -2.30 1.94 -23.84
C HIS A 53 -3.16 1.67 -25.08
N THR A 54 -3.85 2.70 -25.61
CA THR A 54 -4.59 2.55 -26.87
C THR A 54 -3.61 2.59 -28.03
N MET A 55 -3.51 1.47 -28.73
CA MET A 55 -2.65 1.30 -29.90
C MET A 55 -3.51 0.98 -31.12
N GLU A 56 -3.34 1.75 -32.19
CA GLU A 56 -4.03 1.51 -33.46
C GLU A 56 -3.08 0.86 -34.47
N ALA A 57 -3.42 -0.33 -34.97
CA ALA A 57 -2.61 -0.99 -36.00
C ALA A 57 -2.58 -0.16 -37.29
N VAL A 58 -1.38 0.16 -37.77
CA VAL A 58 -1.20 0.90 -39.02
C VAL A 58 -1.34 -0.08 -40.19
N ARG A 59 -2.31 0.18 -41.06
CA ARG A 59 -2.52 -0.65 -42.27
C ARG A 59 -1.47 -0.31 -43.32
N SER A 60 -0.93 -1.34 -43.95
CA SER A 60 0.02 -1.18 -45.06
C SER A 60 -0.62 -0.37 -46.20
N ARG A 61 -0.05 0.81 -46.47
CA ARG A 61 -0.20 1.51 -47.74
C ARG A 61 1.08 1.23 -48.53
N ARG A 62 0.95 0.94 -49.83
CA ARG A 62 2.04 0.57 -50.77
C ARG A 62 3.25 1.54 -50.81
N SER A 63 3.24 2.64 -50.07
CA SER A 63 4.27 3.67 -50.00
C SER A 63 4.97 3.80 -48.62
N GLN A 64 4.61 3.00 -47.61
CA GLN A 64 5.19 3.05 -46.24
C GLN A 64 6.16 1.89 -45.93
N GLU A 65 6.47 1.05 -46.91
CA GLU A 65 7.24 -0.20 -46.75
C GLU A 65 8.72 -0.03 -46.38
N LYS A 66 9.19 1.18 -46.04
CA LYS A 66 10.61 1.44 -45.71
C LYS A 66 10.84 2.32 -44.48
N THR A 67 9.84 2.47 -43.61
CA THR A 67 10.03 3.19 -42.34
C THR A 67 10.45 2.22 -41.23
N PRO A 68 11.58 2.46 -40.54
CA PRO A 68 11.99 1.64 -39.41
C PRO A 68 11.33 2.09 -38.10
N CYS A 69 11.19 1.18 -37.15
CA CYS A 69 10.84 1.50 -35.78
C CYS A 69 11.94 2.35 -35.13
N SER A 70 11.60 3.46 -34.46
CA SER A 70 12.57 4.30 -33.78
C SER A 70 13.22 3.68 -32.53
N ILE A 71 12.77 2.50 -32.10
CA ILE A 71 13.30 1.78 -30.92
C ILE A 71 14.22 0.64 -31.37
N CYS A 72 13.70 -0.37 -32.08
CA CYS A 72 14.49 -1.53 -32.51
C CYS A 72 15.17 -1.37 -33.87
N LEU A 73 14.86 -0.31 -34.61
CA LEU A 73 15.36 -0.03 -35.97
C LEU A 73 14.94 -1.06 -37.04
N GLU A 74 14.11 -2.04 -36.72
CA GLU A 74 13.53 -2.98 -37.70
C GLU A 74 12.50 -2.28 -38.59
N TYR A 75 12.46 -2.64 -39.88
CA TYR A 75 11.53 -2.07 -40.85
C TYR A 75 10.11 -2.57 -40.63
N PHE A 76 9.14 -1.66 -40.67
CA PHE A 76 7.74 -2.04 -40.56
C PHE A 76 7.30 -2.95 -41.69
N PHE A 77 6.42 -3.89 -41.37
CA PHE A 77 5.87 -4.89 -42.27
C PHE A 77 6.85 -5.97 -42.75
N ASP A 78 8.14 -5.88 -42.42
CA ASP A 78 9.11 -6.95 -42.65
C ASP A 78 8.86 -8.13 -41.71
N THR A 79 9.38 -9.30 -42.08
CA THR A 79 9.32 -10.53 -41.26
C THR A 79 10.74 -11.05 -41.07
N PRO A 80 11.43 -10.63 -39.99
CA PRO A 80 12.77 -11.13 -39.68
C PRO A 80 12.77 -12.65 -39.53
N SER A 81 13.88 -13.29 -39.90
CA SER A 81 14.02 -14.75 -39.82
C SER A 81 13.74 -15.26 -38.40
N GLY A 82 12.71 -16.11 -38.25
CA GLY A 82 12.34 -16.72 -36.98
C GLY A 82 11.53 -15.83 -36.03
N ARG A 83 11.04 -14.67 -36.49
CA ARG A 83 10.15 -13.78 -35.73
C ARG A 83 8.84 -13.54 -36.47
N GLU A 84 7.85 -13.04 -35.75
CA GLU A 84 6.61 -12.55 -36.36
C GLU A 84 6.86 -11.27 -37.18
N ARG A 85 5.90 -10.94 -38.04
CA ARG A 85 5.94 -9.71 -38.83
C ARG A 85 6.00 -8.48 -37.92
N VAL A 86 6.87 -7.53 -38.24
CA VAL A 86 7.00 -6.25 -37.51
C VAL A 86 5.75 -5.40 -37.74
N MET A 87 4.80 -5.48 -36.82
CA MET A 87 3.52 -4.78 -36.92
C MET A 87 3.63 -3.34 -36.40
N PRO A 88 3.52 -2.31 -37.27
CA PRO A 88 3.47 -0.92 -36.80
C PRO A 88 2.15 -0.62 -36.10
N VAL A 89 2.25 0.07 -34.96
CA VAL A 89 1.11 0.59 -34.21
C VAL A 89 1.31 2.07 -33.95
N LYS A 90 0.21 2.80 -33.92
CA LYS A 90 0.15 4.23 -33.65
C LYS A 90 -0.34 4.44 -32.23
N MET A 91 0.42 5.20 -31.45
CA MET A 91 0.02 5.63 -30.11
C MET A 91 -1.00 6.77 -30.15
N GLY A 92 -1.62 7.07 -29.00
CA GLY A 92 -2.45 8.25 -28.81
C GLY A 92 -1.77 9.58 -29.17
N CYS A 93 -0.45 9.68 -28.96
CA CYS A 93 0.38 10.83 -29.35
C CYS A 93 0.74 10.86 -30.86
N GLN A 94 0.16 9.96 -31.66
CA GLN A 94 0.31 9.83 -33.11
C GLN A 94 1.67 9.31 -33.61
N HIS A 95 2.63 9.07 -32.72
CA HIS A 95 3.90 8.42 -33.07
C HIS A 95 3.72 6.93 -33.36
N ILE A 96 4.55 6.39 -34.25
CA ILE A 96 4.46 5.02 -34.75
C ILE A 96 5.69 4.22 -34.28
N PHE A 97 5.43 3.06 -33.69
CA PHE A 97 6.45 2.10 -33.25
C PHE A 97 6.05 0.70 -33.70
N CYS A 98 6.94 -0.30 -33.61
CA CYS A 98 6.48 -1.67 -33.70
C CYS A 98 5.77 -2.05 -32.40
N ARG A 99 4.77 -2.92 -32.51
CA ARG A 99 3.89 -3.34 -31.42
C ARG A 99 4.67 -3.84 -30.20
N GLU A 100 5.62 -4.74 -30.41
CA GLU A 100 6.41 -5.36 -29.35
C GLU A 100 7.19 -4.32 -28.52
N CYS A 101 7.88 -3.38 -29.18
CA CYS A 101 8.65 -2.37 -28.47
C CYS A 101 7.76 -1.44 -27.64
N ILE A 102 6.59 -1.04 -28.16
CA ILE A 102 5.74 -0.12 -27.41
C ILE A 102 4.98 -0.84 -26.28
N GLU A 103 4.55 -2.08 -26.47
CA GLU A 103 3.98 -2.90 -25.39
C GLU A 103 4.99 -3.08 -24.24
N THR A 104 6.23 -3.38 -24.58
CA THR A 104 7.32 -3.50 -23.60
C THR A 104 7.59 -2.18 -22.88
N HIS A 105 7.68 -1.06 -23.61
CA HIS A 105 7.90 0.26 -23.02
C HIS A 105 6.75 0.65 -22.08
N LEU A 106 5.50 0.51 -22.52
CA LEU A 106 4.31 0.87 -21.73
C LEU A 106 4.13 0.01 -20.47
N SER A 107 4.76 -1.17 -20.39
CA SER A 107 4.80 -1.96 -19.16
C SER A 107 5.61 -1.31 -18.03
N SER A 108 6.49 -0.35 -18.38
CA SER A 108 7.47 0.25 -17.47
C SER A 108 7.49 1.78 -17.50
N ASN A 109 6.81 2.42 -18.45
CA ASN A 109 6.70 3.87 -18.56
C ASN A 109 5.50 4.28 -19.44
N ILE A 110 4.60 5.13 -18.95
CA ILE A 110 3.42 5.61 -19.70
C ILE A 110 3.71 6.73 -20.71
N LYS A 111 4.89 7.34 -20.68
CA LYS A 111 5.25 8.45 -21.58
C LYS A 111 5.65 7.91 -22.95
N CYS A 112 5.56 8.75 -23.97
CA CYS A 112 6.09 8.41 -25.29
C CYS A 112 7.61 8.12 -25.22
N PRO A 113 8.13 7.06 -25.88
CA PRO A 113 9.56 6.77 -25.95
C PRO A 113 10.41 7.89 -26.57
N LEU A 114 9.81 8.77 -27.37
CA LEU A 114 10.53 9.85 -28.03
C LEU A 114 10.71 11.03 -27.05
N PRO A 115 11.95 11.47 -26.77
CA PRO A 115 12.22 12.47 -25.74
C PRO A 115 11.69 13.88 -26.08
N TRP A 116 11.40 14.15 -27.35
CA TRP A 116 10.79 15.41 -27.82
C TRP A 116 9.26 15.37 -27.85
N CYS A 117 8.63 14.25 -27.46
CA CYS A 117 7.18 14.15 -27.40
C CYS A 117 6.66 14.59 -26.03
N GLU A 118 6.06 15.77 -25.97
CA GLU A 118 5.47 16.35 -24.76
C GLU A 118 3.98 16.00 -24.59
N ALA A 119 3.45 15.05 -25.37
CA ALA A 119 2.04 14.69 -25.32
C ALA A 119 1.70 14.07 -23.96
N GLN A 120 0.81 14.74 -23.23
CA GLN A 120 0.22 14.20 -22.01
C GLN A 120 -0.97 13.31 -22.39
N LEU A 121 -0.78 12.00 -22.25
CA LEU A 121 -1.84 11.03 -22.48
C LEU A 121 -2.49 10.72 -21.12
N PRO A 122 -3.75 11.12 -20.89
CA PRO A 122 -4.39 10.93 -19.61
C PRO A 122 -4.60 9.44 -19.33
N LEU A 123 -4.32 9.02 -18.10
CA LEU A 123 -4.66 7.68 -17.63
C LEU A 123 -6.18 7.54 -17.60
N GLN A 124 -6.67 6.36 -18.01
CA GLN A 124 -8.09 6.01 -17.99
C GLN A 124 -8.28 4.76 -17.14
N PRO A 125 -8.11 4.83 -15.81
CA PRO A 125 -8.19 3.66 -14.94
C PRO A 125 -9.58 3.01 -14.94
N ASP A 126 -10.64 3.77 -15.22
CA ASP A 126 -12.00 3.25 -15.31
C ASP A 126 -12.26 2.43 -16.59
N ASP A 127 -11.52 2.70 -17.67
CA ASP A 127 -11.73 2.13 -19.00
C ASP A 127 -10.58 1.22 -19.47
N CYS A 128 -9.46 1.16 -18.74
CA CYS A 128 -8.26 0.42 -19.11
C CYS A 128 -7.55 -0.20 -17.89
N ASP A 129 -7.51 -1.53 -17.83
CA ASP A 129 -6.89 -2.29 -16.73
C ASP A 129 -5.40 -1.96 -16.53
N LEU A 130 -4.66 -1.71 -17.63
CA LEU A 130 -3.25 -1.30 -17.55
C LEU A 130 -3.11 0.11 -16.99
N CYS A 131 -4.03 1.04 -17.30
CA CYS A 131 -4.05 2.35 -16.64
C CYS A 131 -4.45 2.24 -15.17
N ALA A 132 -5.37 1.33 -14.82
CA ALA A 132 -5.75 1.09 -13.44
C ALA A 132 -4.57 0.52 -12.64
N TYR A 133 -3.88 -0.47 -13.21
CA TYR A 133 -2.67 -1.04 -12.63
C TYR A 133 -1.56 0.01 -12.52
N TRP A 134 -1.30 0.76 -13.58
CA TRP A 134 -0.29 1.83 -13.58
C TRP A 134 -0.61 2.89 -12.54
N GLY A 135 -1.85 3.39 -12.50
CA GLY A 135 -2.30 4.36 -11.51
C GLY A 135 -2.20 3.83 -10.08
N LYS A 136 -2.42 2.54 -9.85
CA LYS A 136 -2.21 1.92 -8.53
C LYS A 136 -0.73 1.79 -8.16
N THR A 137 0.13 1.53 -9.13
CA THR A 137 1.56 1.27 -8.90
C THR A 137 2.44 2.52 -8.97
N HIS A 138 1.94 3.60 -9.57
CA HIS A 138 2.65 4.85 -9.84
C HIS A 138 1.79 6.09 -9.49
N ALA A 139 0.73 5.94 -8.71
CA ALA A 139 0.17 7.11 -8.01
C ALA A 139 1.32 7.75 -7.22
N ASP A 140 1.29 9.08 -7.10
CA ASP A 140 2.11 9.78 -6.11
C ASP A 140 1.67 9.27 -4.73
N CYS A 141 2.22 8.13 -4.32
CA CYS A 141 1.98 7.57 -3.02
C CYS A 141 2.62 8.54 -2.05
N LEU A 142 1.78 9.31 -1.39
CA LEU A 142 2.19 10.03 -0.21
C LEU A 142 2.89 9.01 0.70
N ILE A 143 4.07 9.36 1.16
CA ILE A 143 4.80 8.54 2.11
C ILE A 143 5.10 9.37 3.35
N LEU A 144 5.00 8.73 4.49
CA LEU A 144 5.35 9.28 5.78
C LEU A 144 6.83 9.06 6.05
N THR A 145 7.53 10.12 6.42
CA THR A 145 8.80 9.98 7.14
C THR A 145 8.48 9.70 8.60
N VAL A 146 8.92 8.56 9.12
CA VAL A 146 8.71 8.20 10.53
C VAL A 146 9.46 9.16 11.43
N ARG A 147 8.73 9.88 12.29
CA ARG A 147 9.27 10.83 13.27
C ARG A 147 8.86 10.36 14.64
N ALA A 148 9.71 9.55 15.27
CA ALA A 148 9.29 8.70 16.39
C ALA A 148 8.68 9.49 17.55
N GLU A 149 9.33 10.56 18.00
CA GLU A 149 8.82 11.37 19.12
C GLU A 149 7.51 12.10 18.79
N GLU A 150 7.39 12.60 17.55
CA GLU A 150 6.23 13.35 17.08
C GLU A 150 5.02 12.43 16.94
N MET A 151 5.19 11.32 16.23
CA MET A 151 4.15 10.32 16.01
C MET A 151 3.72 9.68 17.34
N MET A 152 4.66 9.36 18.23
CA MET A 152 4.36 8.83 19.56
C MET A 152 3.47 9.76 20.37
N ARG A 153 3.75 11.07 20.34
CA ARG A 153 2.93 12.08 21.01
C ARG A 153 1.53 12.15 20.39
N SER A 154 1.45 12.22 19.05
CA SER A 154 0.19 12.25 18.33
C SER A 154 -0.69 11.03 18.63
N ILE A 155 -0.12 9.82 18.61
CA ILE A 155 -0.81 8.58 18.96
C ILE A 155 -1.34 8.65 20.39
N LYS A 156 -0.50 9.11 21.34
CA LYS A 156 -0.89 9.19 22.75
C LYS A 156 -2.05 10.16 22.96
N ASP A 157 -1.93 11.37 22.41
CA ASP A 157 -2.97 12.40 22.50
C ASP A 157 -4.30 11.87 21.93
N GLU A 158 -4.21 11.05 20.88
CA GLU A 158 -5.38 10.48 20.22
C GLU A 158 -6.05 9.35 21.01
N LEU A 159 -5.25 8.46 21.61
CA LEU A 159 -5.75 7.47 22.55
C LEU A 159 -6.42 8.14 23.78
N ASP A 160 -5.80 9.19 24.32
CA ASP A 160 -6.34 9.93 25.48
C ASP A 160 -7.68 10.61 25.14
N ARG A 161 -7.83 11.09 23.90
CA ARG A 161 -9.11 11.63 23.40
C ARG A 161 -10.18 10.54 23.31
N LEU A 162 -9.87 9.37 22.73
CA LEU A 162 -10.82 8.25 22.67
C LEU A 162 -11.30 7.79 24.05
N VAL A 163 -10.39 7.74 25.03
CA VAL A 163 -10.74 7.40 26.43
C VAL A 163 -11.72 8.42 27.03
N THR A 164 -11.63 9.69 26.62
CA THR A 164 -12.56 10.74 27.06
C THR A 164 -13.95 10.58 26.43
N GLU A 165 -14.02 10.04 25.20
CA GLU A 165 -15.28 9.84 24.48
C GLU A 165 -16.02 8.55 24.87
N SER A 166 -15.28 7.51 25.25
CA SER A 166 -15.87 6.24 25.66
C SER A 166 -14.98 5.46 26.63
N ASP A 167 -15.59 4.97 27.71
CA ASP A 167 -14.96 4.04 28.66
C ASP A 167 -14.53 2.71 27.99
N PHE A 168 -15.05 2.38 26.82
CA PHE A 168 -14.63 1.20 26.05
C PHE A 168 -13.13 1.22 25.75
N PHE A 169 -12.57 2.39 25.45
CA PHE A 169 -11.15 2.55 25.11
C PHE A 169 -10.23 2.64 26.33
N LYS A 170 -10.80 2.59 27.54
CA LYS A 170 -10.05 2.72 28.78
C LYS A 170 -9.18 1.49 29.02
N LEU A 171 -7.87 1.70 28.99
CA LEU A 171 -6.87 0.68 29.29
C LEU A 171 -6.45 0.73 30.76
N SER A 172 -6.12 -0.42 31.34
CA SER A 172 -5.37 -0.43 32.60
C SER A 172 -3.98 0.19 32.41
N ARG A 173 -3.37 0.70 33.49
CA ARG A 173 -2.03 1.27 33.46
C ARG A 173 -1.01 0.33 32.82
N THR A 174 -1.06 -0.96 33.15
CA THR A 174 -0.16 -1.97 32.61
C THR A 174 -0.34 -2.18 31.11
N GLN A 175 -1.59 -2.27 30.63
CA GLN A 175 -1.89 -2.42 29.20
C GLN A 175 -1.41 -1.21 28.42
N ASN A 176 -1.70 0.00 28.90
CA ASN A 176 -1.25 1.23 28.28
C ASN A 176 0.28 1.31 28.22
N SER A 177 0.98 0.99 29.32
CA SER A 177 2.45 0.97 29.33
C SER A 177 3.04 -0.03 28.33
N ARG A 178 2.46 -1.23 28.20
CA ARG A 178 2.91 -2.23 27.22
C ARG A 178 2.68 -1.77 25.79
N LEU A 179 1.50 -1.22 25.49
CA LEU A 179 1.17 -0.67 24.17
C LEU A 179 2.12 0.47 23.80
N MET A 180 2.27 1.46 24.68
CA MET A 180 3.14 2.62 24.42
C MET A 180 4.61 2.24 24.31
N PHE A 181 5.06 1.21 25.04
CA PHE A 181 6.41 0.66 24.86
C PHE A 181 6.58 0.03 23.48
N HIS A 182 5.62 -0.78 23.03
CA HIS A 182 5.60 -1.34 21.68
C HIS A 182 5.67 -0.24 20.60
N VAL A 183 4.75 0.73 20.65
CA VAL A 183 4.68 1.84 19.69
C VAL A 183 6.00 2.62 19.69
N SER A 184 6.54 2.96 20.86
CA SER A 184 7.80 3.72 20.94
C SER A 184 8.97 2.96 20.33
N ASN A 185 9.10 1.66 20.61
CA ASN A 185 10.19 0.84 20.09
C ASN A 185 10.07 0.66 18.58
N THR A 186 8.86 0.36 18.07
CA THR A 186 8.60 0.25 16.64
C THR A 186 8.94 1.56 15.94
N LEU A 187 8.42 2.70 16.39
CA LEU A 187 8.70 3.99 15.74
C LEU A 187 10.20 4.36 15.77
N LYS A 188 10.92 4.06 16.85
CA LYS A 188 12.37 4.27 16.93
C LYS A 188 13.14 3.36 16.00
N GLN A 189 12.71 2.10 15.86
CA GLN A 189 13.33 1.15 14.93
C GLN A 189 13.25 1.65 13.49
N TYR A 190 12.15 2.29 13.11
CA TYR A 190 11.93 2.80 11.75
C TYR A 190 12.14 4.31 11.62
N GLU A 191 12.78 4.97 12.59
CA GLU A 191 12.93 6.43 12.58
C GLU A 191 13.66 6.91 11.31
N TRP A 192 13.12 7.95 10.67
CA TRP A 192 13.55 8.53 9.40
C TRP A 192 13.35 7.67 8.14
N GLN A 193 12.76 6.48 8.27
CA GLN A 193 12.36 5.67 7.13
C GLN A 193 11.04 6.16 6.53
N PHE A 194 10.82 5.81 5.27
CA PHE A 194 9.63 6.15 4.52
C PHE A 194 8.63 4.99 4.50
N HIS A 195 7.39 5.23 4.91
CA HIS A 195 6.32 4.23 4.98
C HIS A 195 5.01 4.80 4.42
N SER A 196 4.20 4.00 3.73
CA SER A 196 2.81 4.39 3.51
C SER A 196 2.03 4.33 4.83
N GLY A 197 0.86 4.96 4.89
CA GLY A 197 -0.05 4.88 6.04
C GLY A 197 -0.46 3.44 6.32
N VAL A 198 -0.61 2.62 5.28
CA VAL A 198 -0.91 1.18 5.41
C VAL A 198 0.28 0.42 6.02
N ASP A 199 1.49 0.64 5.50
CA ASP A 199 2.69 -0.02 6.03
C ASP A 199 2.89 0.36 7.51
N LEU A 200 2.77 1.64 7.85
CA LEU A 200 2.95 2.14 9.21
C LEU A 200 1.88 1.60 10.17
N ALA A 201 0.63 1.50 9.73
CA ALA A 201 -0.44 0.92 10.52
C ALA A 201 -0.14 -0.53 10.92
N GLU A 202 0.27 -1.36 9.95
CA GLU A 202 0.59 -2.76 10.22
C GLU A 202 1.87 -2.91 11.07
N LEU A 203 2.85 -2.02 10.90
CA LEU A 203 4.05 -1.99 11.75
C LEU A 203 3.74 -1.74 13.23
N LEU A 204 2.77 -0.86 13.49
CA LEU A 204 2.32 -0.46 14.82
C LEU A 204 1.34 -1.44 15.46
N ASP A 205 0.79 -2.37 14.68
CA ASP A 205 -0.18 -3.35 15.18
C ASP A 205 0.53 -4.41 16.07
N PRO A 206 0.19 -4.47 17.37
CA PRO A 206 0.83 -5.39 18.31
C PRO A 206 0.43 -6.86 18.11
N PHE A 207 -0.58 -7.16 17.29
CA PHE A 207 -1.11 -8.51 17.08
C PHE A 207 -0.79 -9.09 15.69
N LEU A 208 -0.49 -8.26 14.69
CA LEU A 208 -0.15 -8.74 13.34
C LEU A 208 1.23 -9.36 13.24
N ARG A 209 2.21 -8.85 13.98
CA ARG A 209 3.62 -9.28 13.87
C ARG A 209 3.96 -10.49 14.74
N VAL A 210 3.00 -11.04 15.48
CA VAL A 210 3.27 -12.08 16.47
C VAL A 210 2.90 -13.44 15.91
N LEU A 211 3.90 -14.32 15.87
CA LEU A 211 3.75 -15.72 15.44
C LEU A 211 2.81 -16.50 16.34
N ASP A 212 2.71 -16.07 17.60
CA ASP A 212 1.77 -16.58 18.60
C ASP A 212 0.79 -15.49 19.03
N ARG A 213 -0.38 -15.48 18.36
CA ARG A 213 -1.47 -14.53 18.63
C ARG A 213 -2.03 -14.68 20.05
N ASP A 214 -2.00 -15.88 20.62
CA ASP A 214 -2.51 -16.14 21.97
C ASP A 214 -1.55 -15.59 23.03
N ALA A 215 -0.23 -15.72 22.81
CA ALA A 215 0.77 -15.05 23.63
C ALA A 215 0.64 -13.53 23.54
N ALA A 216 0.43 -12.97 22.34
CA ALA A 216 0.19 -11.54 22.17
C ALA A 216 -1.06 -11.08 22.94
N ARG A 217 -2.17 -11.81 22.81
CA ARG A 217 -3.42 -11.54 23.52
C ARG A 217 -3.24 -11.61 25.04
N THR A 218 -2.44 -12.54 25.53
CA THR A 218 -2.12 -12.67 26.96
C THR A 218 -1.24 -11.51 27.44
N TYR A 219 -0.26 -11.10 26.62
CA TYR A 219 0.67 -10.03 26.95
C TYR A 219 0.02 -8.65 26.92
N TYR A 220 -0.69 -8.29 25.84
CA TYR A 220 -1.35 -6.99 25.72
C TYR A 220 -2.72 -6.94 26.42
N GLY A 221 -3.33 -8.10 26.65
CA GLY A 221 -4.61 -8.24 27.34
C GLY A 221 -5.82 -8.19 26.40
N ALA A 222 -6.89 -8.86 26.80
CA ALA A 222 -8.10 -9.06 25.98
C ALA A 222 -8.82 -7.74 25.61
N THR A 223 -8.70 -6.68 26.42
CA THR A 223 -9.31 -5.38 26.13
C THR A 223 -8.80 -4.77 24.83
N LEU A 224 -7.49 -4.87 24.55
CA LEU A 224 -6.89 -4.36 23.32
C LEU A 224 -7.27 -5.19 22.09
N HIS A 225 -7.48 -6.49 22.29
CA HIS A 225 -7.89 -7.43 21.24
C HIS A 225 -9.41 -7.41 20.98
N ALA A 226 -10.20 -6.68 21.77
CA ALA A 226 -11.64 -6.61 21.55
C ALA A 226 -11.94 -6.00 20.17
N PRO A 227 -12.91 -6.53 19.41
CA PRO A 227 -13.30 -5.93 18.12
C PRO A 227 -13.75 -4.48 18.29
N ALA A 228 -13.55 -3.67 17.25
CA ALA A 228 -14.07 -2.30 17.21
C ALA A 228 -15.59 -2.27 17.47
N PRO A 229 -16.08 -1.47 18.43
CA PRO A 229 -17.47 -1.52 18.87
C PRO A 229 -18.44 -0.87 17.87
N ASN A 230 -17.94 0.06 17.05
CA ASN A 230 -18.76 0.83 16.12
C ASN A 230 -18.00 1.12 14.80
N PRO A 231 -18.52 0.64 13.65
CA PRO A 231 -17.97 0.94 12.32
C PRO A 231 -17.93 2.44 11.98
N SER A 232 -18.71 3.28 12.66
CA SER A 232 -18.66 4.73 12.44
C SER A 232 -17.43 5.39 13.04
N ILE A 233 -16.84 4.77 14.07
CA ILE A 233 -15.59 5.25 14.68
C ILE A 233 -14.43 4.75 13.81
N PHE A 234 -14.37 3.44 13.58
CA PHE A 234 -13.36 2.81 12.74
C PHE A 234 -14.03 2.15 11.53
N PRO A 235 -13.97 2.78 10.34
CA PRO A 235 -14.54 2.20 9.14
C PRO A 235 -13.93 0.83 8.85
N PRO A 236 -14.75 -0.16 8.44
CA PRO A 236 -14.26 -1.48 8.08
C PRO A 236 -13.35 -1.36 6.85
N ARG A 237 -12.25 -2.10 6.86
CA ARG A 237 -11.37 -2.24 5.70
C ARG A 237 -11.70 -3.48 4.89
N GLU A 238 -11.16 -3.55 3.68
CA GLU A 238 -11.11 -4.79 2.90
C GLU A 238 -10.46 -5.88 3.76
N ASN A 239 -11.15 -7.01 3.90
CA ASN A 239 -10.69 -8.08 4.75
C ASN A 239 -9.53 -8.79 4.07
N ASP A 240 -8.34 -8.69 4.67
CA ASP A 240 -7.26 -9.63 4.41
C ASP A 240 -7.47 -10.84 5.33
N PRO A 241 -7.79 -12.03 4.80
CA PRO A 241 -8.07 -13.20 5.62
C PRO A 241 -6.85 -13.65 6.44
N ASP A 242 -5.64 -13.23 6.06
CA ASP A 242 -4.42 -13.52 6.82
C ASP A 242 -4.28 -12.62 8.05
N ASP A 243 -5.00 -11.49 8.12
CA ASP A 243 -4.99 -10.58 9.26
C ASP A 243 -5.91 -11.04 10.36
N TYR A 244 -7.20 -10.80 10.14
CA TYR A 244 -8.26 -11.00 11.11
C TYR A 244 -9.49 -11.53 10.39
N PRO A 245 -10.25 -12.45 11.01
CA PRO A 245 -11.56 -12.81 10.49
C PRO A 245 -12.44 -11.57 10.30
N ALA A 246 -13.39 -11.64 9.36
CA ALA A 246 -14.28 -10.52 9.08
C ALA A 246 -15.00 -10.03 10.35
N GLY A 247 -14.90 -8.72 10.64
CA GLY A 247 -15.48 -8.10 11.82
C GLY A 247 -14.77 -8.41 13.15
N GLN A 248 -13.62 -9.08 13.12
CA GLN A 248 -12.82 -9.42 14.31
C GLN A 248 -11.50 -8.64 14.39
N GLU A 249 -11.34 -7.58 13.59
CA GLU A 249 -10.19 -6.67 13.70
C GLU A 249 -10.18 -6.03 15.11
N PRO A 250 -9.10 -6.21 15.90
CA PRO A 250 -8.92 -5.55 17.17
C PRO A 250 -9.11 -4.03 17.03
N TRP A 251 -9.81 -3.40 17.98
CA TRP A 251 -10.04 -1.96 17.89
C TRP A 251 -8.74 -1.16 17.85
N ILE A 252 -7.67 -1.65 18.51
CA ILE A 252 -6.37 -0.97 18.47
C ILE A 252 -5.69 -1.05 17.10
N ALA A 253 -5.88 -2.16 16.38
CA ALA A 253 -5.42 -2.30 15.00
C ALA A 253 -6.18 -1.32 14.09
N ALA A 254 -7.51 -1.27 14.26
CA ALA A 254 -8.36 -0.33 13.54
C ALA A 254 -8.00 1.14 13.84
N PHE A 255 -7.65 1.44 15.08
CA PHE A 255 -7.12 2.74 15.51
C PHE A 255 -5.82 3.10 14.77
N PHE A 256 -4.81 2.24 14.78
CA PHE A 256 -3.53 2.54 14.11
C PHE A 256 -3.71 2.72 12.61
N ARG A 257 -4.57 1.90 12.00
CA ARG A 257 -4.95 2.05 10.59
C ARG A 257 -5.54 3.42 10.29
N GLN A 258 -6.55 3.83 11.05
CA GLN A 258 -7.18 5.12 10.83
C GLN A 258 -6.22 6.27 11.11
N TRP A 259 -5.52 6.24 12.25
CA TRP A 259 -4.54 7.25 12.61
C TRP A 259 -3.45 7.39 11.54
N ALA A 260 -2.88 6.29 11.05
CA ALA A 260 -1.78 6.35 10.08
C ALA A 260 -2.24 6.88 8.72
N LEU A 261 -3.42 6.49 8.24
CA LEU A 261 -3.98 7.00 6.97
C LEU A 261 -4.32 8.49 7.05
N GLU A 262 -4.85 8.95 8.18
CA GLU A 262 -5.13 10.37 8.40
C GLU A 262 -3.84 11.17 8.57
N TYR A 263 -2.87 10.63 9.30
CA TYR A 263 -1.55 11.25 9.47
C TYR A 263 -0.80 11.34 8.13
N GLU A 264 -0.89 10.32 7.26
CA GLU A 264 -0.39 10.35 5.87
C GLU A 264 -1.07 11.41 5.04
N LYS A 265 -2.40 11.53 5.13
CA LYS A 265 -3.13 12.57 4.40
C LYS A 265 -2.70 13.98 4.80
N GLU A 266 -2.37 14.19 6.07
CA GLU A 266 -2.00 15.51 6.60
C GLU A 266 -0.50 15.83 6.49
N ASN A 267 0.36 14.82 6.59
CA ASN A 267 1.82 14.99 6.72
C ASN A 267 2.63 14.20 5.68
N GLY A 268 1.95 13.47 4.79
CA GLY A 268 2.57 12.71 3.73
C GLY A 268 3.30 13.62 2.74
N GLU A 269 4.43 13.13 2.26
CA GLU A 269 5.30 13.84 1.33
C GLU A 269 5.42 13.00 0.04
N VAL A 270 5.51 13.64 -1.12
CA VAL A 270 5.85 12.94 -2.38
C VAL A 270 7.36 12.78 -2.40
N LYS A 271 7.83 11.59 -2.04
CA LYS A 271 9.26 11.24 -1.98
C LYS A 271 9.47 9.88 -2.64
N GLU A 272 10.70 9.63 -3.06
CA GLU A 272 11.14 8.34 -3.57
C GLU A 272 12.16 7.70 -2.60
N GLY A 273 12.25 6.37 -2.61
CA GLY A 273 13.24 5.60 -1.85
C GLY A 273 12.82 5.23 -0.42
N TRP A 274 13.83 4.98 0.43
CA TRP A 274 13.67 4.34 1.75
C TRP A 274 13.71 5.30 2.94
N GLY A 275 14.17 6.52 2.73
CA GLY A 275 14.54 7.43 3.80
C GLY A 275 15.94 7.13 4.35
N ILE A 276 16.20 7.61 5.57
CA ILE A 276 17.48 7.39 6.24
C ILE A 276 17.33 6.16 7.12
N TRP A 277 18.15 5.15 6.88
CA TRP A 277 18.23 3.99 7.76
C TRP A 277 18.88 4.43 9.07
N ALA A 278 18.20 4.17 10.19
CA ALA A 278 18.82 4.30 11.49
C ALA A 278 20.10 3.45 11.48
N LYS A 279 21.26 4.09 11.57
CA LYS A 279 22.51 3.36 11.83
C LYS A 279 22.30 2.61 13.14
N ASN A 280 22.36 1.27 13.10
CA ASN A 280 22.43 0.48 14.32
C ASN A 280 23.52 1.10 15.19
N LYS A 281 23.10 1.65 16.33
CA LYS A 281 24.03 2.27 17.27
C LYS A 281 24.92 1.16 17.81
N GLU A 282 26.20 1.30 17.52
CA GLU A 282 27.34 0.66 18.20
C GLU A 282 27.60 -0.83 17.86
N ASN A 283 28.68 -1.04 17.08
CA ASN A 283 29.56 -2.22 17.07
C ASN A 283 29.13 -3.55 16.42
N GLU A 284 28.01 -3.64 15.71
CA GLU A 284 27.65 -4.87 14.97
C GLU A 284 27.96 -4.75 13.47
N ILE A 285 29.10 -5.34 13.11
CA ILE A 285 29.51 -5.91 11.80
C ILE A 285 29.10 -5.10 10.55
N GLU A 286 30.11 -4.45 9.98
CA GLU A 286 30.12 -3.56 8.81
C GLU A 286 29.56 -4.14 7.49
N ASP A 287 29.14 -5.41 7.43
CA ASP A 287 28.72 -6.09 6.19
C ASP A 287 27.37 -6.80 6.25
N SER A 288 26.66 -6.72 7.37
CA SER A 288 25.28 -7.21 7.45
C SER A 288 24.34 -6.15 6.90
N TRP A 289 24.28 -6.03 5.57
CA TRP A 289 23.20 -5.35 4.85
C TRP A 289 21.87 -6.13 4.99
N GLU A 290 21.61 -6.77 6.13
CA GLU A 290 20.44 -7.61 6.34
C GLU A 290 19.18 -6.74 6.44
N TRP A 291 18.59 -6.58 5.27
CA TRP A 291 17.27 -6.06 4.95
C TRP A 291 16.17 -6.69 5.82
N MET A 292 16.06 -6.31 7.09
CA MET A 292 14.97 -6.82 7.92
C MET A 292 13.72 -5.94 7.77
N TRP A 293 13.14 -5.91 6.58
CA TRP A 293 11.73 -5.52 6.49
C TRP A 293 10.93 -6.58 7.26
N PRO A 294 10.02 -6.19 8.16
CA PRO A 294 9.29 -7.18 8.92
C PRO A 294 8.36 -7.95 7.99
N TYR A 295 8.28 -9.25 8.22
CA TYR A 295 7.26 -10.08 7.61
C TYR A 295 6.10 -10.28 8.57
N LYS A 296 4.95 -10.57 7.97
CA LYS A 296 3.64 -10.69 8.60
C LYS A 296 3.34 -12.15 8.94
N ASN A 297 3.51 -13.05 7.97
CA ASN A 297 3.41 -14.49 8.17
C ASN A 297 4.28 -15.27 7.17
N ILE A 298 4.57 -16.53 7.53
CA ILE A 298 5.09 -17.53 6.60
C ILE A 298 3.87 -18.22 5.97
N ILE A 299 3.76 -18.13 4.64
CA ILE A 299 2.65 -18.72 3.87
C ILE A 299 2.90 -20.21 3.60
N THR A 300 4.12 -20.55 3.17
CA THR A 300 4.53 -21.92 2.88
C THR A 300 6.06 -22.03 2.92
N HIS A 301 6.60 -23.24 2.87
CA HIS A 301 8.03 -23.49 2.72
C HIS A 301 8.31 -24.46 1.55
N LYS A 302 9.56 -24.53 1.10
CA LYS A 302 10.05 -25.58 0.20
C LYS A 302 11.55 -25.80 0.39
N THR A 303 12.05 -26.96 -0.03
CA THR A 303 13.48 -27.25 -0.14
C THR A 303 14.00 -26.73 -1.48
N ALA A 304 14.97 -25.83 -1.46
CA ALA A 304 15.66 -25.34 -2.65
C ALA A 304 16.61 -26.41 -3.22
N VAL A 305 17.12 -26.19 -4.44
CA VAL A 305 18.00 -27.14 -5.16
C VAL A 305 19.27 -27.48 -4.39
N ASN A 306 19.74 -26.56 -3.54
CA ASN A 306 20.92 -26.74 -2.68
C ASN A 306 20.60 -27.43 -1.34
N GLY A 307 19.39 -27.96 -1.15
CA GLY A 307 18.96 -28.60 0.09
C GLY A 307 18.51 -27.63 1.20
N LYS A 308 18.69 -26.32 1.03
CA LYS A 308 18.27 -25.33 2.03
C LYS A 308 16.76 -25.13 2.02
N ILE A 309 16.17 -24.94 3.19
CA ILE A 309 14.76 -24.53 3.32
C ILE A 309 14.64 -23.04 2.99
N VAL A 310 13.65 -22.71 2.15
CA VAL A 310 13.23 -21.33 1.87
C VAL A 310 11.75 -21.18 2.17
N TYR A 311 11.37 -19.99 2.61
CA TYR A 311 10.02 -19.65 3.08
C TYR A 311 9.38 -18.66 2.12
N LEU A 312 8.14 -18.88 1.73
CA LEU A 312 7.32 -17.86 1.09
C LEU A 312 6.71 -17.02 2.20
N VAL A 313 7.10 -15.75 2.29
CA VAL A 313 6.61 -14.84 3.33
C VAL A 313 5.73 -13.75 2.76
N LYS A 314 4.71 -13.36 3.52
CA LYS A 314 3.98 -12.11 3.30
C LYS A 314 4.67 -11.02 4.08
N TRP A 315 4.99 -9.91 3.43
CA TRP A 315 5.62 -8.78 4.10
C TRP A 315 4.59 -7.91 4.81
N VAL A 316 5.05 -7.12 5.78
CA VAL A 316 4.22 -6.05 6.35
C VAL A 316 3.95 -4.99 5.28
N GLY A 317 2.69 -4.57 5.18
CA GLY A 317 2.22 -3.56 4.25
C GLY A 317 2.07 -4.06 2.81
N ASN A 318 1.89 -3.11 1.89
CA ASN A 318 1.65 -3.41 0.47
C ASN A 318 2.86 -3.12 -0.41
N ARG A 319 3.98 -2.72 0.19
CA ARG A 319 5.19 -2.34 -0.54
C ARG A 319 5.83 -3.52 -1.28
N TYR A 320 5.72 -4.72 -0.73
CA TYR A 320 6.36 -5.90 -1.28
C TYR A 320 5.37 -7.02 -1.53
N PRO A 321 5.38 -7.63 -2.73
CA PRO A 321 4.65 -8.87 -2.95
C PRO A 321 5.24 -9.98 -2.08
N ALA A 322 4.45 -11.00 -1.79
CA ALA A 322 4.95 -12.20 -1.13
C ALA A 322 6.15 -12.76 -1.92
N SER A 323 7.23 -13.12 -1.21
CA SER A 323 8.47 -13.55 -1.84
C SER A 323 9.15 -14.67 -1.07
N TRP A 324 9.97 -15.45 -1.80
CA TRP A 324 10.75 -16.53 -1.21
C TRP A 324 12.02 -15.96 -0.57
N CYS A 325 12.26 -16.28 0.71
CA CYS A 325 13.45 -15.86 1.42
C CYS A 325 14.10 -17.04 2.17
N GLY A 326 15.42 -16.93 2.38
CA GLY A 326 16.18 -17.84 3.23
C GLY A 326 15.88 -17.60 4.71
N LYS A 327 16.27 -18.57 5.55
CA LYS A 327 16.17 -18.47 7.02
C LYS A 327 16.92 -17.26 7.57
N GLU A 328 18.08 -16.98 7.00
CA GLU A 328 18.96 -15.87 7.34
C GLU A 328 18.33 -14.48 7.11
N GLN A 329 17.29 -14.40 6.28
CA GLN A 329 16.56 -13.15 6.02
C GLN A 329 15.39 -12.94 7.00
N LEU A 330 15.09 -13.94 7.83
CA LEU A 330 14.06 -13.85 8.85
C LEU A 330 14.71 -13.48 10.18
N ALA A 331 14.03 -12.64 10.97
CA ALA A 331 14.49 -12.30 12.31
C ALA A 331 14.76 -13.57 13.13
N GLU A 332 15.79 -13.55 13.97
CA GLU A 332 16.22 -14.75 14.69
C GLU A 332 15.07 -15.37 15.49
N GLY A 333 14.87 -16.68 15.29
CA GLY A 333 13.84 -17.44 15.99
C GLY A 333 12.42 -17.24 15.47
N SER A 334 12.20 -16.34 14.52
CA SER A 334 10.86 -16.03 14.03
C SER A 334 10.22 -17.16 13.20
N HIS A 335 11.02 -18.02 12.57
CA HIS A 335 10.50 -19.20 11.87
C HIS A 335 10.26 -20.41 12.81
N LYS A 336 10.70 -20.37 14.08
CA LYS A 336 10.76 -21.57 14.94
C LYS A 336 9.39 -22.20 15.17
N ASN A 337 8.40 -21.38 15.52
CA ASN A 337 7.03 -21.87 15.75
C ASN A 337 6.47 -22.53 14.49
N TYR A 338 6.72 -21.93 13.32
CA TYR A 338 6.29 -22.48 12.05
C TYR A 338 7.01 -23.80 11.72
N ASP A 339 8.33 -23.87 11.94
CA ASP A 339 9.11 -25.08 11.73
C ASP A 339 8.65 -26.22 12.64
N GLU A 340 8.38 -25.92 13.91
CA GLU A 340 7.86 -26.89 14.88
C GLU A 340 6.49 -27.41 14.47
N GLU A 341 5.57 -26.53 14.05
CA GLU A 341 4.24 -26.88 13.58
C GLU A 341 4.27 -27.76 12.30
N HIS A 342 5.23 -27.50 11.41
CA HIS A 342 5.34 -28.17 10.12
C HIS A 342 6.39 -29.30 10.08
N GLY A 343 7.04 -29.61 11.21
CA GLY A 343 8.05 -30.66 11.30
C GLY A 343 9.31 -30.41 10.46
N ILE A 344 9.68 -29.15 10.25
CA ILE A 344 10.82 -28.75 9.42
C ILE A 344 12.11 -28.93 10.21
N VAL A 345 13.05 -29.71 9.66
CA VAL A 345 14.39 -29.89 10.23
C VAL A 345 15.42 -29.29 9.29
N HIS A 346 16.19 -28.34 9.80
CA HIS A 346 17.31 -27.72 9.06
C HIS A 346 18.53 -28.63 9.12
N SER A 347 19.07 -28.99 7.95
CA SER A 347 20.27 -29.82 7.79
C SER A 347 21.58 -29.06 7.98
#